data_AF-A0A1J0GG84-F1
#
_entry.id   AF-A0A1J0GG84-F1
#
_cell.length_a   1.000
_cell.length_b   1.000
_cell.length_c   1.000
_cell.angle_alpha   90.00
_cell.angle_beta   90.00
_cell.angle_gamma   90.00
#
_symmetry.space_group_name_H-M   'P 1'
#
loop_
_entity.id
_entity.type
_entity.pdbx_description
1 polymer ?
#
loop_
_entity_poly.entity_id
_entity_poly.type
_entity_poly.pdbx_seq_one_letter_code
_entity_poly.pdbx_strand_id
1 'polypeptide(L)'
;MYQCNDIEWEHIRTDGKSGFIGKTNSQAAASGLEPQLSDGNFATLHHTGQDSRGALAEASTRYHGVGKYGQDILHSQYGKNKPNPKFPIDRKKFSVDTREYWKFRVENK
;
A
#
# COMPACT_ATOMS: atom_id res chain seq x y z
N MET A 1 -7.84 -9.23 -6.91
CA MET A 1 -6.74 -8.48 -6.27
C MET A 1 -5.62 -8.36 -7.28
N TYR A 2 -4.97 -7.20 -7.38
CA TYR A 2 -3.79 -6.98 -8.22
C TYR A 2 -2.57 -6.78 -7.32
N GLN A 3 -1.54 -7.63 -7.45
CA GLN A 3 -0.36 -7.62 -6.58
C GLN A 3 0.89 -7.14 -7.32
N CYS A 4 1.81 -6.53 -6.60
CA CYS A 4 3.20 -6.34 -7.03
C CYS A 4 3.93 -7.67 -6.87
N ASN A 5 4.35 -8.24 -8.01
CA ASN A 5 5.00 -9.55 -8.05
C ASN A 5 6.53 -9.47 -7.94
N ASP A 6 7.08 -8.27 -7.87
CA ASP A 6 8.50 -7.93 -7.80
C ASP A 6 8.96 -7.60 -6.36
N ILE A 7 8.19 -8.00 -5.35
CA ILE A 7 8.58 -7.85 -3.95
C ILE A 7 9.71 -8.83 -3.62
N GLU A 8 10.91 -8.29 -3.42
CA GLU A 8 12.03 -9.04 -2.87
C GLU A 8 11.89 -9.16 -1.35
N TRP A 9 11.38 -10.29 -0.89
CA TRP A 9 11.03 -10.49 0.52
C TRP A 9 12.23 -10.46 1.50
N GLU A 10 13.41 -10.82 1.02
CA GLU A 10 14.64 -10.78 1.83
C GLU A 10 15.45 -9.48 1.65
N HIS A 11 14.95 -8.53 0.85
CA HIS A 11 15.55 -7.21 0.71
C HIS A 11 15.61 -6.49 2.07
N ILE A 12 16.79 -5.99 2.41
CA ILE A 12 17.03 -5.22 3.63
C ILE A 12 16.58 -3.80 3.39
N ARG A 13 15.58 -3.37 4.16
CA ARG A 13 15.00 -2.04 4.04
C ARG A 13 16.01 -0.96 4.40
N THR A 14 16.07 0.07 3.58
CA THR A 14 16.92 1.24 3.80
C THR A 14 16.13 2.46 4.25
N ASP A 15 14.80 2.43 4.16
CA ASP A 15 13.91 3.54 4.49
C ASP A 15 12.57 3.06 5.09
N GLY A 16 11.70 4.01 5.41
CA GLY A 16 10.36 3.81 5.95
C GLY A 16 10.34 3.92 7.48
N LYS A 17 9.56 3.06 8.14
CA LYS A 17 9.45 3.09 9.60
C LYS A 17 10.80 2.79 10.25
N SER A 18 11.32 3.72 11.06
CA SER A 18 12.67 3.67 11.64
C SER A 18 13.03 2.34 12.32
N GLY A 19 12.10 1.73 13.07
CA GLY A 19 12.32 0.42 13.72
C GLY A 19 12.42 -0.79 12.78
N PHE A 20 12.24 -0.59 11.47
CA PHE A 20 12.33 -1.61 10.42
C PHE A 20 13.35 -1.28 9.34
N ILE A 21 14.06 -0.15 9.45
CA ILE A 21 15.28 0.08 8.68
C ILE A 21 16.33 -0.94 9.14
N GLY A 22 17.02 -1.59 8.20
CA GLY A 22 17.94 -2.70 8.47
C GLY A 22 17.25 -4.05 8.68
N LYS A 23 15.91 -4.13 8.59
CA LYS A 23 15.14 -5.38 8.60
C LYS A 23 14.74 -5.80 7.20
N THR A 24 14.47 -7.09 7.01
CA THR A 24 13.97 -7.56 5.72
C THR A 24 12.53 -7.12 5.47
N ASN A 25 12.11 -7.09 4.21
CA ASN A 25 10.72 -6.92 3.82
C ASN A 25 9.79 -7.94 4.49
N SER A 26 10.21 -9.21 4.59
CA SER A 26 9.48 -10.25 5.31
C SER A 26 9.21 -9.87 6.76
N GLN A 27 10.23 -9.41 7.49
CA GLN A 27 10.10 -9.02 8.91
C GLN A 27 9.15 -7.82 9.09
N ALA A 28 9.19 -6.86 8.15
CA ALA A 28 8.30 -5.72 8.17
C ALA A 28 6.85 -6.11 7.86
N ALA A 29 6.62 -6.94 6.85
CA ALA A 29 5.30 -7.43 6.46
C ALA A 29 4.68 -8.32 7.54
N ALA A 30 5.47 -9.14 8.24
CA ALA A 30 5.01 -9.89 9.42
C ALA A 30 4.54 -8.97 10.57
N SER A 31 4.98 -7.71 10.59
CA SER A 31 4.49 -6.66 11.49
C SER A 31 3.38 -5.80 10.86
N GLY A 32 2.93 -6.17 9.66
CA GLY A 32 1.88 -5.52 8.89
C GLY A 32 2.30 -4.22 8.20
N LEU A 33 3.59 -4.10 7.84
CA LEU A 33 4.13 -2.97 7.09
C LEU A 33 4.36 -3.35 5.63
N GLU A 34 4.14 -2.37 4.74
CA GLU A 34 4.40 -2.48 3.32
C GLU A 34 5.88 -2.79 2.99
N PRO A 35 6.18 -3.73 2.08
CA PRO A 35 7.54 -3.97 1.58
C PRO A 35 8.13 -2.78 0.82
N GLN A 36 9.46 -2.59 0.92
CA GLN A 36 10.23 -1.68 0.06
C GLN A 36 10.57 -2.38 -1.25
N LEU A 37 10.31 -1.71 -2.37
CA LEU A 37 10.62 -2.14 -3.73
C LEU A 37 12.07 -1.79 -4.10
N SER A 38 12.58 -2.39 -5.16
CA SER A 38 13.96 -2.21 -5.64
C SER A 38 14.29 -0.77 -6.04
N ASP A 39 13.28 0.02 -6.43
CA ASP A 39 13.43 1.45 -6.74
C ASP A 39 13.37 2.36 -5.50
N GLY A 40 13.36 1.77 -4.30
CA GLY A 40 13.35 2.47 -3.01
C GLY A 40 11.96 2.88 -2.52
N ASN A 41 10.92 2.77 -3.35
CA ASN A 41 9.54 3.08 -2.99
C ASN A 41 8.88 1.91 -2.22
N PHE A 42 7.64 2.08 -1.77
CA PHE A 42 6.92 1.06 -1.02
C PHE A 42 5.67 0.56 -1.74
N ALA A 43 5.39 -0.73 -1.67
CA ALA A 43 4.16 -1.32 -2.20
C ALA A 43 3.00 -1.06 -1.23
N THR A 44 2.11 -0.13 -1.54
CA THR A 44 0.97 0.25 -0.67
C THR A 44 -0.34 -0.33 -1.18
N LEU A 45 -1.29 -0.61 -0.27
CA LEU A 45 -2.58 -1.21 -0.62
C LEU A 45 -3.66 -0.14 -0.88
N HIS A 46 -4.44 -0.29 -1.94
CA HIS A 46 -5.50 0.63 -2.34
C HIS A 46 -6.77 -0.11 -2.76
N HIS A 47 -7.92 0.51 -2.53
CA HIS A 47 -9.16 0.13 -3.22
C HIS A 47 -9.24 0.84 -4.57
N THR A 48 -9.53 0.09 -5.64
CA THR A 48 -9.83 0.66 -6.96
C THR A 48 -11.08 1.53 -6.87
N GLY A 49 -11.06 2.69 -7.50
CA GLY A 49 -12.26 3.53 -7.56
C GLY A 49 -12.50 4.37 -6.30
N GLN A 50 -11.61 4.31 -5.30
CA GLN A 50 -11.86 4.82 -3.94
C GLN A 50 -13.19 4.33 -3.34
N ASP A 51 -13.68 3.19 -3.82
CA ASP A 51 -14.92 2.55 -3.40
C ASP A 51 -14.55 1.47 -2.38
N SER A 52 -15.17 1.48 -1.21
CA SER A 52 -14.98 0.45 -0.17
C SER A 52 -15.28 -0.99 -0.63
N ARG A 53 -15.94 -1.17 -1.78
CA ARG A 53 -16.24 -2.47 -2.40
C ARG A 53 -15.36 -2.74 -3.63
N GLY A 54 -14.51 -1.79 -3.99
CA GLY A 54 -13.60 -1.91 -5.12
C GLY A 54 -12.60 -3.04 -4.91
N ALA A 55 -12.05 -3.57 -6.02
CA ALA A 55 -10.96 -4.53 -5.92
C ALA A 55 -9.74 -3.91 -5.21
N LEU A 56 -8.98 -4.73 -4.50
CA LEU A 56 -7.72 -4.29 -3.92
C LEU A 56 -6.58 -4.36 -4.95
N ALA A 57 -5.72 -3.36 -4.92
CA ALA A 57 -4.50 -3.28 -5.71
C ALA A 57 -3.31 -2.82 -4.86
N GLU A 58 -2.17 -3.46 -5.05
CA GLU A 58 -0.89 -2.95 -4.56
C GLU A 58 -0.34 -1.93 -5.56
N ALA A 59 0.14 -0.79 -5.07
CA ALA A 59 0.71 0.28 -5.88
C ALA A 59 1.92 0.92 -5.19
N SER A 60 2.98 1.14 -5.97
CA SER A 60 4.21 1.77 -5.49
C SER A 60 4.00 3.22 -5.04
N THR A 61 4.69 3.66 -4.00
CA THR A 61 4.69 5.07 -3.57
C THR A 61 5.27 6.02 -4.63
N ARG A 62 5.95 5.54 -5.67
CA ARG A 62 6.39 6.36 -6.81
C ARG A 62 5.25 7.11 -7.50
N TYR A 63 4.04 6.56 -7.40
CA TYR A 63 2.82 7.08 -7.99
C TYR A 63 2.12 8.12 -7.08
N HIS A 64 2.55 8.25 -5.82
CA HIS A 64 1.97 9.17 -4.84
C HIS A 64 2.61 10.54 -4.92
N GLY A 65 1.80 11.59 -4.70
CA GLY A 65 2.24 12.98 -4.60
C GLY A 65 1.68 13.88 -5.70
N VAL A 66 1.60 15.18 -5.39
CA VAL A 66 1.08 16.19 -6.33
C VAL A 66 1.89 16.17 -7.63
N GLY A 67 1.19 16.13 -8.78
CA GLY A 67 1.82 16.10 -10.10
C GLY A 67 2.30 14.72 -10.56
N LYS A 68 2.15 13.66 -9.75
CA LYS A 68 2.39 12.29 -10.20
C LYS A 68 1.13 11.74 -10.88
N TYR A 69 1.32 11.05 -12.01
CA TYR A 69 0.24 10.49 -12.82
C TYR A 69 -0.70 9.53 -12.07
N GLY A 70 -0.21 8.88 -11.00
CA GLY A 70 -1.04 8.00 -10.18
C GLY A 70 -1.79 8.68 -9.04
N GLN A 71 -1.49 9.93 -8.71
CA GLN A 71 -2.09 10.58 -7.54
C GLN A 71 -3.60 10.73 -7.67
N ASP A 72 -4.08 11.12 -8.85
CA ASP A 72 -5.52 11.37 -9.02
C ASP A 72 -6.33 10.08 -9.07
N ILE A 73 -5.80 9.04 -9.71
CA ILE A 73 -6.48 7.74 -9.75
C ILE A 73 -6.49 7.05 -8.37
N LEU A 74 -5.49 7.30 -7.52
CA LEU A 74 -5.42 6.73 -6.16
C LEU A 74 -6.19 7.58 -5.13
N HIS A 75 -6.05 8.91 -5.18
CA HIS A 75 -6.43 9.82 -4.09
C HIS A 75 -7.39 10.96 -4.45
N SER A 76 -7.74 11.18 -5.74
CA SER A 76 -8.58 12.33 -6.15
C SER A 76 -9.73 12.01 -7.11
N GLN A 77 -10.20 10.76 -7.23
CA GLN A 77 -11.20 10.40 -8.25
C GLN A 77 -12.52 11.17 -8.16
N TYR A 78 -12.90 11.61 -6.94
CA TYR A 78 -14.09 12.42 -6.70
C TYR A 78 -13.77 13.90 -6.40
N GLY A 79 -12.54 14.32 -6.70
CA GLY A 79 -11.98 15.62 -6.37
C GLY A 79 -11.03 15.57 -5.17
N LYS A 80 -10.19 16.60 -5.05
CA LYS A 80 -9.20 16.70 -3.96
C LYS A 80 -9.86 16.63 -2.59
N ASN A 81 -9.40 15.71 -1.74
CA ASN A 81 -9.93 15.46 -0.39
C ASN A 81 -11.43 15.10 -0.33
N LYS A 82 -12.02 14.66 -1.45
CA LYS A 82 -13.41 14.22 -1.50
C LYS A 82 -13.44 12.69 -1.56
N PRO A 83 -14.06 12.01 -0.58
CA PRO A 83 -14.24 10.57 -0.64
C PRO A 83 -15.30 10.20 -1.68
N ASN A 84 -15.40 8.90 -2.00
CA ASN A 84 -16.49 8.36 -2.79
C ASN A 84 -17.85 8.75 -2.17
N PRO A 85 -18.79 9.32 -2.95
CA PRO A 85 -20.03 9.88 -2.42
C PRO A 85 -21.07 8.83 -1.97
N LYS A 86 -20.93 7.57 -2.41
CA LYS A 86 -21.88 6.49 -2.09
C LYS A 86 -21.28 5.44 -1.17
N PHE A 87 -20.01 5.09 -1.39
CA PHE A 87 -19.34 4.00 -0.70
C PHE A 87 -17.93 4.41 -0.25
N PRO A 88 -17.82 5.43 0.62
CA PRO A 88 -16.55 5.93 1.09
C PRO A 88 -15.77 4.86 1.86
N ILE A 89 -14.44 4.88 1.72
CA ILE A 89 -13.55 4.01 2.50
C ILE A 89 -13.53 4.51 3.96
N ASP A 90 -13.84 3.62 4.90
CA ASP A 90 -13.52 3.84 6.31
C ASP A 90 -12.02 3.70 6.50
N ARG A 91 -11.31 4.84 6.59
CA ARG A 91 -9.86 4.86 6.66
C ARG A 91 -9.31 4.13 7.88
N LYS A 92 -10.00 4.16 9.03
CA LYS A 92 -9.52 3.51 10.25
C LYS A 92 -9.60 2.00 10.12
N LYS A 93 -10.73 1.48 9.61
CA LYS A 93 -10.87 0.05 9.32
C LYS A 93 -9.89 -0.39 8.25
N PHE A 94 -9.77 0.38 7.18
CA PHE A 94 -8.86 0.03 6.09
C PHE A 94 -7.38 0.01 6.52
N SER A 95 -6.97 0.86 7.46
CA SER A 95 -5.63 0.76 8.06
C SER A 95 -5.41 -0.56 8.83
N VAL A 96 -6.45 -1.08 9.51
CA VAL A 96 -6.38 -2.41 10.14
C VAL A 96 -6.30 -3.49 9.06
N ASP A 97 -7.17 -3.44 8.05
CA ASP A 97 -7.19 -4.41 6.96
C ASP A 97 -5.87 -4.44 6.20
N THR A 98 -5.25 -3.27 5.96
CA THR A 98 -3.94 -3.17 5.30
C THR A 98 -2.85 -3.85 6.13
N ARG A 99 -2.89 -3.68 7.46
CA ARG A 99 -1.92 -4.31 8.36
C ARG A 99 -2.07 -5.83 8.34
N GLU A 100 -3.28 -6.33 8.46
CA GLU A 100 -3.53 -7.78 8.43
C GLU A 100 -3.28 -8.37 7.03
N TYR A 101 -3.54 -7.61 5.97
CA TYR A 101 -3.20 -7.98 4.60
C TYR A 101 -1.70 -8.26 4.44
N TRP A 102 -0.82 -7.37 4.90
CA TRP A 102 0.62 -7.58 4.73
C TRP A 102 1.15 -8.77 5.52
N LYS A 103 0.60 -9.05 6.71
CA LYS A 103 0.91 -10.26 7.46
C LYS A 103 0.51 -11.52 6.69
N PHE A 104 -0.73 -11.55 6.21
CA PHE A 104 -1.22 -12.65 5.37
C PHE A 104 -0.36 -12.82 4.11
N ARG A 105 -0.01 -11.71 3.44
CA ARG A 105 0.75 -11.71 2.19
C ARG A 105 2.15 -12.31 2.36
N VAL A 106 2.84 -12.05 3.46
CA VAL A 106 4.18 -12.63 3.71
C VAL A 106 4.13 -14.11 4.08
N GLU A 107 3.06 -14.56 4.74
CA GLU A 107 2.84 -15.97 5.05
C GLU A 107 2.48 -16.79 3.80
N ASN A 108 1.91 -16.13 2.78
CA ASN A 108 1.43 -16.72 1.53
C ASN A 108 2.15 -16.12 0.32
N LYS A 109 3.46 -15.88 0.47
CA LYS A 109 4.28 -15.19 -0.54
C LYS A 109 4.56 -16.03 -1.78
#